data_AF-A0A060SKB7-F1
#
_entry.id   AF-A0A060SKB7-F1
#
_cell.length_a   1.000
_cell.length_b   1.000
_cell.length_c   1.000
_cell.angle_alpha   90.00
_cell.angle_beta   90.00
_cell.angle_gamma   90.00
#
_symmetry.space_group_name_H-M   'P 1'
#
loop_
_entity.id
_entity.type
_entity.pdbx_description
1 polymer ?
#
loop_
_entity_poly.entity_id
_entity_poly.type
_entity_poly.pdbx_seq_one_letter_code
_entity_poly.pdbx_strand_id
1 'polypeptide(L)'
;MPPSSGRIVRLCLSPSLPPAKSAHSVCYYAKLAFVRPLFFAFTAFIGAYFLFFRSPSFRSSSTNRFGEDYFAMSLPSAKGWHARAHMHPSSATFVPSRGKLVFAVLLNAPADPEGFTVALFRPDVAVDARGRILQVQPDDFAALADLAEQVNRLPETGSFMTAWRVAHDRTDQPIDRLFVPVPGGKEIKQTSVQGWHPEKKKLKTPVADYTELPAVLHKLLGDIKEARTDYQRGQEENKDLIDQIKALVQFE
;
A
#
# COMPACT_ATOMS: atom_id res chain seq x y z
N MET A 1 40.33 23.93 45.27
CA MET A 1 39.69 25.20 45.68
C MET A 1 38.86 25.74 44.50
N PRO A 2 37.69 26.35 44.76
CA PRO A 2 36.52 26.46 43.87
C PRO A 2 36.47 27.85 43.16
N PRO A 3 35.40 28.34 42.46
CA PRO A 3 33.96 28.36 42.80
C PRO A 3 33.06 27.75 41.69
N SER A 4 31.93 27.08 41.97
CA SER A 4 30.67 27.54 42.59
C SER A 4 30.02 28.73 41.87
N SER A 5 29.03 28.46 41.00
CA SER A 5 27.93 29.41 40.81
C SER A 5 26.71 28.72 40.20
N GLY A 6 25.66 28.59 41.01
CA GLY A 6 24.37 28.05 40.62
C GLY A 6 23.54 29.02 39.78
N ARG A 7 22.55 28.48 39.07
CA ARG A 7 21.44 29.25 38.51
C ARG A 7 20.13 28.48 38.58
N ILE A 8 19.40 28.81 39.64
CA ILE A 8 17.97 29.15 39.72
C ILE A 8 17.04 28.47 38.68
N VAL A 9 16.32 27.48 39.21
CA VAL A 9 15.06 26.94 38.74
C VAL A 9 13.99 28.03 38.72
N ARG A 10 13.32 28.27 37.60
CA ARG A 10 12.09 29.09 37.52
C ARG A 10 10.92 28.18 37.14
N LEU A 11 10.19 27.77 38.17
CA LEU A 11 8.89 27.08 38.06
C LEU A 11 7.85 28.10 37.58
N CYS A 12 7.42 27.99 36.32
CA CYS A 12 6.22 28.68 35.85
C CYS A 12 5.00 27.82 36.21
N LEU A 13 4.33 28.21 37.29
CA LEU A 13 2.99 27.76 37.65
C LEU A 13 2.01 28.15 36.53
N SER A 14 1.39 27.16 35.89
CA SER A 14 0.23 27.38 35.01
C SER A 14 -1.03 27.56 35.86
N PRO A 15 -1.86 28.59 35.57
CA PRO A 15 -3.10 28.84 36.30
C PRO A 15 -4.18 27.80 35.95
N SER A 16 -4.81 27.28 37.00
CA SER A 16 -5.97 26.41 36.99
C SER A 16 -7.18 27.09 36.32
N LEU A 17 -7.76 26.44 35.30
CA LEU A 17 -9.07 26.82 34.77
C LEU A 17 -10.21 26.27 35.64
N PRO A 18 -11.30 27.04 35.84
CA PRO A 18 -12.46 26.62 36.63
C PRO A 18 -13.41 25.68 35.85
N PRO A 19 -14.22 24.88 36.57
CA PRO A 19 -15.20 23.96 35.98
C PRO A 19 -16.47 24.68 35.54
N ALA A 20 -16.89 24.49 34.28
CA ALA A 20 -18.14 25.03 33.75
C ALA A 20 -19.23 23.94 33.61
N LYS A 21 -20.04 23.88 34.67
CA LYS A 21 -21.50 23.69 34.74
C LYS A 21 -22.21 22.82 33.68
N SER A 22 -22.82 21.75 34.20
CA SER A 22 -23.96 21.05 33.62
C SER A 22 -25.16 21.98 33.44
N ALA A 23 -25.83 21.89 32.29
CA ALA A 23 -27.22 22.30 32.14
C ALA A 23 -27.97 21.23 31.35
N HIS A 24 -29.02 20.74 31.99
CA HIS A 24 -30.03 19.84 31.45
C HIS A 24 -30.68 20.41 30.20
N SER A 25 -31.01 19.55 29.24
CA SER A 25 -32.21 19.77 28.43
C SER A 25 -32.96 18.47 28.20
N VAL A 26 -34.26 18.58 28.42
CA VAL A 26 -35.28 17.56 28.63
C VAL A 26 -36.05 17.36 27.33
N CYS A 27 -36.54 16.13 27.12
CA CYS A 27 -37.64 15.68 26.24
C CYS A 27 -37.70 16.18 24.79
N TYR A 28 -37.84 15.23 23.85
CA TYR A 28 -39.13 15.01 23.19
C TYR A 28 -39.20 13.57 22.66
N TYR A 29 -40.11 12.78 23.25
CA TYR A 29 -40.61 11.54 22.67
C TYR A 29 -41.53 11.92 21.50
N ALA A 30 -41.09 11.67 20.27
CA ALA A 30 -41.97 11.61 19.11
C ALA A 30 -42.10 10.13 18.69
N LYS A 31 -43.14 9.47 19.21
CA LYS A 31 -43.68 8.23 18.64
C LYS A 31 -44.19 8.55 17.23
N LEU A 32 -43.41 8.23 16.21
CA LEU A 32 -43.90 8.13 14.83
C LEU A 32 -44.11 6.65 14.50
N ALA A 33 -45.32 6.18 14.83
CA ALA A 33 -45.87 4.94 14.30
C ALA A 33 -46.34 5.20 12.87
N PHE A 34 -45.49 5.01 11.85
CA PHE A 34 -45.95 5.10 10.46
C PHE A 34 -45.02 4.47 9.42
N VAL A 35 -44.69 3.17 9.47
CA VAL A 35 -44.19 2.48 8.25
C VAL A 35 -44.53 0.98 8.21
N ARG A 36 -45.76 0.65 7.81
CA ARG A 36 -46.12 -0.64 7.19
C ARG A 36 -47.00 -0.30 5.99
N PRO A 37 -46.40 -0.05 4.80
CA PRO A 37 -46.32 -1.11 3.80
C PRO A 37 -45.04 -1.08 2.93
N LEU A 38 -43.94 -0.48 3.39
CA LEU A 38 -42.75 -0.25 2.54
C LEU A 38 -41.82 -1.46 2.41
N PHE A 39 -42.02 -2.51 3.21
CA PHE A 39 -41.19 -3.73 3.17
C PHE A 39 -41.45 -4.64 1.96
N PHE A 40 -42.63 -4.56 1.31
CA PHE A 40 -42.94 -5.41 0.16
C PHE A 40 -42.40 -4.88 -1.17
N ALA A 41 -42.15 -3.56 -1.29
CA ALA A 41 -41.61 -2.98 -2.52
C ALA A 41 -40.10 -3.24 -2.71
N PHE A 42 -39.33 -3.31 -1.61
CA PHE A 42 -37.88 -3.54 -1.68
C PHE A 42 -37.52 -4.97 -2.08
N THR A 43 -38.31 -5.97 -1.70
CA THR A 43 -38.07 -7.38 -2.08
C THR A 43 -38.33 -7.65 -3.56
N ALA A 44 -39.26 -6.94 -4.20
CA ALA A 44 -39.52 -7.08 -5.64
C ALA A 44 -38.36 -6.53 -6.50
N PHE A 45 -37.70 -5.45 -6.06
CA PHE A 45 -36.57 -4.87 -6.78
C PHE A 45 -35.30 -5.75 -6.72
N ILE A 46 -35.05 -6.44 -5.59
CA ILE A 46 -33.89 -7.33 -5.44
C ILE A 46 -34.03 -8.58 -6.34
N GLY A 47 -35.24 -9.12 -6.49
CA GLY A 47 -35.51 -10.26 -7.36
C GLY A 47 -35.31 -9.95 -8.86
N ALA A 48 -35.79 -8.78 -9.30
CA ALA A 48 -35.61 -8.34 -10.69
C ALA A 48 -34.14 -8.05 -11.04
N TYR A 49 -33.36 -7.51 -10.08
CA TYR A 49 -31.93 -7.27 -10.26
C TYR A 49 -31.15 -8.58 -10.48
N PHE A 50 -31.46 -9.64 -9.73
CA PHE A 50 -30.78 -10.94 -9.90
C PHE A 50 -31.12 -11.64 -11.22
N LEU A 51 -32.33 -11.43 -11.78
CA LEU A 51 -32.70 -12.02 -13.06
C LEU A 51 -32.10 -11.27 -14.26
N PHE A 52 -31.90 -9.95 -14.16
CA PHE A 52 -31.32 -9.17 -15.26
C PHE A 52 -29.78 -9.25 -15.31
N PHE A 53 -29.11 -9.30 -14.15
CA PHE A 53 -27.64 -9.34 -14.07
C PHE A 53 -27.03 -10.74 -14.06
N ARG A 54 -27.85 -11.80 -14.04
CA ARG A 54 -27.40 -13.19 -14.18
C ARG A 54 -27.72 -13.76 -15.56
N SER A 55 -27.58 -12.95 -16.61
CA SER A 55 -27.52 -13.48 -17.97
C SER A 55 -26.17 -14.20 -18.16
N PRO A 56 -26.15 -15.48 -18.54
CA PRO A 56 -24.92 -16.17 -18.87
C PRO A 56 -24.29 -15.45 -20.06
N SER A 57 -23.07 -14.95 -19.89
CA SER A 57 -22.30 -14.37 -20.97
C SER A 57 -22.24 -15.37 -22.13
N PHE A 58 -22.90 -14.99 -23.21
CA PHE A 58 -22.86 -15.65 -24.51
C PHE A 58 -21.38 -15.78 -24.90
N ARG A 59 -20.86 -17.01 -24.96
CA ARG A 59 -19.53 -17.30 -25.52
C ARG A 59 -19.60 -17.00 -27.03
N SER A 60 -19.23 -15.78 -27.41
CA SER A 60 -18.79 -15.52 -28.79
C SER A 60 -17.51 -16.31 -29.03
N SER A 61 -17.64 -17.40 -29.76
CA SER A 61 -16.50 -18.06 -30.40
C SER A 61 -16.04 -17.13 -31.53
N SER A 62 -15.07 -16.28 -31.22
CA SER A 62 -14.37 -15.48 -32.21
C SER A 62 -13.19 -16.29 -32.73
N THR A 63 -13.37 -16.90 -33.90
CA THR A 63 -12.28 -17.39 -34.74
C THR A 63 -11.74 -16.23 -35.55
N ASN A 64 -10.62 -15.64 -35.14
CA ASN A 64 -9.75 -14.81 -35.97
C ASN A 64 -8.31 -15.03 -35.48
N ARG A 65 -7.48 -15.74 -36.26
CA ARG A 65 -6.61 -15.23 -37.35
C ARG A 65 -5.34 -14.58 -36.80
N PHE A 66 -4.29 -15.41 -36.75
CA PHE A 66 -2.89 -15.11 -37.03
C PHE A 66 -2.52 -13.62 -37.12
N GLY A 67 -1.93 -13.09 -36.05
CA GLY A 67 -1.25 -11.79 -36.05
C GLY A 67 -0.86 -11.36 -34.62
N GLU A 68 0.35 -11.73 -34.20
CA GLU A 68 1.07 -11.11 -33.06
C GLU A 68 0.47 -11.25 -31.65
N ASP A 69 -0.12 -12.41 -31.31
CA ASP A 69 -0.38 -12.80 -29.92
C ASP A 69 0.90 -13.32 -29.25
N TYR A 70 1.81 -12.43 -28.87
CA TYR A 70 2.67 -12.71 -27.72
C TYR A 70 1.80 -12.71 -26.48
N PHE A 71 1.25 -13.89 -26.16
CA PHE A 71 0.53 -14.27 -24.96
C PHE A 71 0.38 -13.13 -23.95
N ALA A 72 -0.81 -12.52 -23.91
CA ALA A 72 -1.28 -11.83 -22.72
C ALA A 72 -1.47 -12.89 -21.62
N MET A 73 -0.36 -13.44 -21.11
CA MET A 73 -0.34 -14.25 -19.91
C MET A 73 -0.97 -13.37 -18.83
N SER A 74 -2.06 -13.88 -18.25
CA SER A 74 -2.71 -13.22 -17.12
C SER A 74 -1.64 -12.96 -16.06
N LEU A 75 -1.37 -11.69 -15.78
CA LEU A 75 -0.40 -11.33 -14.75
C LEU A 75 -0.82 -11.96 -13.42
N PRO A 76 0.12 -12.52 -12.64
CA PRO A 76 -0.15 -12.94 -11.28
C PRO A 76 -0.87 -11.83 -10.52
N SER A 77 -1.78 -12.23 -9.64
CA SER A 77 -2.61 -11.30 -8.89
C SER A 77 -2.56 -11.66 -7.42
N ALA A 78 -2.00 -10.77 -6.62
CA ALA A 78 -2.01 -10.89 -5.17
C ALA A 78 -3.10 -10.00 -4.54
N LYS A 79 -4.00 -9.40 -5.33
CA LYS A 79 -5.11 -8.60 -4.80
C LYS A 79 -5.85 -9.31 -3.65
N GLY A 80 -6.05 -8.58 -2.55
CA GLY A 80 -6.63 -9.06 -1.31
C GLY A 80 -5.68 -9.86 -0.42
N TRP A 81 -4.38 -9.94 -0.75
CA TRP A 81 -3.39 -10.69 0.04
C TRP A 81 -3.36 -10.20 1.49
N HIS A 82 -3.48 -8.89 1.70
CA HIS A 82 -3.37 -8.31 3.04
C HIS A 82 -4.54 -8.74 3.94
N ALA A 83 -5.76 -8.85 3.37
CA ALA A 83 -6.93 -9.33 4.09
C ALA A 83 -6.91 -10.84 4.37
N ARG A 84 -6.23 -11.62 3.52
CA ARG A 84 -6.03 -13.06 3.69
C ARG A 84 -4.84 -13.41 4.58
N ALA A 85 -3.94 -12.46 4.81
CA ALA A 85 -2.78 -12.66 5.66
C ALA A 85 -3.18 -12.75 7.14
N HIS A 86 -2.37 -13.45 7.92
CA HIS A 86 -2.56 -13.61 9.37
C HIS A 86 -1.33 -13.11 10.11
N MET A 87 -1.46 -12.87 11.41
CA MET A 87 -0.28 -12.53 12.23
C MET A 87 0.73 -13.68 12.20
N HIS A 88 2.00 -13.36 11.94
CA HIS A 88 3.07 -14.36 11.92
C HIS A 88 3.27 -14.95 13.33
N PRO A 89 3.32 -16.29 13.50
CA PRO A 89 3.35 -16.93 14.82
C PRO A 89 4.60 -16.57 15.64
N SER A 90 5.69 -16.18 14.96
CA SER A 90 6.94 -15.75 15.58
C SER A 90 7.20 -14.26 15.36
N SER A 91 6.16 -13.42 15.37
CA SER A 91 6.30 -11.97 15.17
C SER A 91 7.27 -11.33 16.16
N ALA A 92 7.27 -11.77 17.43
CA ALA A 92 8.14 -11.22 18.46
C ALA A 92 9.65 -11.51 18.27
N THR A 93 10.00 -12.53 17.49
CA THR A 93 11.40 -12.96 17.28
C THR A 93 11.86 -12.77 15.84
N PHE A 94 11.04 -12.14 15.00
CA PHE A 94 11.39 -11.86 13.62
C PHE A 94 12.53 -10.84 13.55
N VAL A 95 13.60 -11.21 12.84
CA VAL A 95 14.73 -10.34 12.56
C VAL A 95 14.85 -10.18 11.04
N PRO A 96 14.68 -8.96 10.49
CA PRO A 96 14.79 -8.74 9.06
C PRO A 96 16.24 -8.96 8.61
N SER A 97 16.44 -9.58 7.45
CA SER A 97 17.78 -9.82 6.91
C SER A 97 17.81 -9.61 5.41
N ARG A 98 18.89 -8.99 4.91
CA ARG A 98 19.09 -8.72 3.47
C ARG A 98 19.01 -10.00 2.63
N GLY A 99 19.57 -11.11 3.14
CA GLY A 99 19.55 -12.41 2.43
C GLY A 99 18.16 -13.04 2.28
N LYS A 100 17.18 -12.62 3.09
CA LYS A 100 15.78 -13.08 2.98
C LYS A 100 14.88 -12.06 2.28
N LEU A 101 15.36 -10.84 2.04
CA LEU A 101 14.57 -9.79 1.41
C LEU A 101 14.18 -10.19 -0.02
N VAL A 102 12.90 -10.08 -0.35
CA VAL A 102 12.39 -10.20 -1.72
C VAL A 102 12.23 -8.82 -2.33
N PHE A 103 11.53 -7.92 -1.64
CA PHE A 103 11.50 -6.50 -1.97
C PHE A 103 11.08 -5.66 -0.76
N ALA A 104 11.34 -4.36 -0.82
CA ALA A 104 10.74 -3.37 0.08
C ALA A 104 10.24 -2.16 -0.71
N VAL A 105 9.20 -1.50 -0.21
CA VAL A 105 8.65 -0.28 -0.79
C VAL A 105 8.59 0.82 0.25
N LEU A 106 9.27 1.92 -0.06
CA LEU A 106 9.22 3.16 0.68
C LEU A 106 8.34 4.17 -0.07
N LEU A 107 7.73 5.08 0.68
CA LEU A 107 6.93 6.17 0.17
C LEU A 107 7.65 7.48 0.44
N ASN A 108 7.79 8.31 -0.59
CA ASN A 108 8.19 9.70 -0.44
C ASN A 108 7.01 10.58 -0.85
N ALA A 109 6.36 11.17 0.14
CA ALA A 109 5.24 12.09 -0.03
C ALA A 109 5.42 13.35 0.83
N PRO A 110 4.83 14.51 0.48
CA PRO A 110 4.94 15.71 1.30
C PRO A 110 4.52 15.53 2.77
N ALA A 111 3.49 14.71 3.01
CA ALA A 111 3.01 14.40 4.36
C ALA A 111 3.83 13.33 5.10
N ASP A 112 4.64 12.56 4.38
CA ASP A 112 5.37 11.39 4.86
C ASP A 112 6.61 11.15 3.96
N PRO A 113 7.69 11.94 4.13
CA PRO A 113 8.83 11.95 3.20
C PRO A 113 9.68 10.68 3.26
N GLU A 114 9.55 9.93 4.35
CA GLU A 114 10.26 8.67 4.61
C GLU A 114 9.27 7.56 4.99
N GLY A 115 8.10 7.57 4.35
CA GLY A 115 7.07 6.59 4.60
C GLY A 115 7.51 5.16 4.29
N PHE A 116 6.94 4.20 5.01
CA PHE A 116 7.11 2.78 4.77
C PHE A 116 5.78 2.19 4.27
N THR A 117 5.82 1.42 3.19
CA THR A 117 4.60 0.79 2.62
C THR A 117 4.56 -0.69 2.98
N VAL A 118 5.57 -1.46 2.55
CA VAL A 118 5.63 -2.90 2.78
C VAL A 118 7.06 -3.40 2.60
N ALA A 119 7.40 -4.52 3.23
CA ALA A 119 8.54 -5.34 2.85
C ALA A 119 8.16 -6.82 2.85
N LEU A 120 8.67 -7.57 1.87
CA LEU A 120 8.40 -8.99 1.70
C LEU A 120 9.71 -9.77 1.89
N PHE A 121 9.64 -10.83 2.69
CA PHE A 121 10.78 -11.67 3.08
C PHE A 121 10.45 -13.15 2.89
N ARG A 122 11.44 -13.95 2.49
CA ARG A 122 11.34 -15.41 2.43
C ARG A 122 11.24 -16.02 3.84
N PRO A 123 10.49 -17.12 4.03
CA PRO A 123 9.77 -17.85 2.98
C PRO A 123 8.46 -17.18 2.53
N ASP A 124 7.73 -16.52 3.41
CA ASP A 124 6.37 -16.02 3.13
C ASP A 124 5.92 -14.95 4.15
N VAL A 125 6.85 -14.07 4.54
CA VAL A 125 6.62 -13.04 5.57
C VAL A 125 6.50 -11.66 4.93
N ALA A 126 5.46 -10.91 5.27
CA ALA A 126 5.33 -9.50 4.95
C ALA A 126 5.42 -8.64 6.22
N VAL A 127 5.98 -7.45 6.11
CA VAL A 127 5.90 -6.39 7.12
C VAL A 127 5.16 -5.23 6.50
N ASP A 128 4.02 -4.85 7.07
CA ASP A 128 3.15 -3.80 6.53
C ASP A 128 3.53 -2.39 7.02
N ALA A 129 2.79 -1.36 6.58
CA ALA A 129 3.09 0.02 6.92
C ALA A 129 3.02 0.35 8.42
N ARG A 130 2.31 -0.47 9.21
CA ARG A 130 2.20 -0.33 10.66
C ARG A 130 3.31 -1.09 11.39
N GLY A 131 4.11 -1.90 10.69
CA GLY A 131 5.14 -2.75 11.27
C GLY A 131 4.60 -4.09 11.75
N ARG A 132 3.40 -4.49 11.34
CA ARG A 132 2.84 -5.81 11.64
C ARG A 132 3.53 -6.84 10.78
N ILE A 133 3.95 -7.92 11.43
CA ILE A 133 4.59 -9.05 10.75
C ILE A 133 3.50 -10.06 10.42
N LEU A 134 3.25 -10.21 9.13
CA LEU A 134 2.17 -10.99 8.55
C LEU A 134 2.72 -12.24 7.86
N GLN A 135 2.03 -13.35 8.06
CA GLN A 135 2.16 -14.58 7.31
C GLN A 135 1.30 -14.47 6.05
N VAL A 136 1.93 -14.41 4.88
CA VAL A 136 1.25 -14.32 3.57
C VAL A 136 0.95 -15.73 3.07
N GLN A 137 -0.16 -15.89 2.34
CA GLN A 137 -0.46 -17.17 1.70
C GLN A 137 0.58 -17.49 0.61
N PRO A 138 0.97 -18.76 0.42
CA PRO A 138 2.03 -19.12 -0.53
C PRO A 138 1.79 -18.62 -1.96
N ASP A 139 0.55 -18.69 -2.45
CA ASP A 139 0.19 -18.24 -3.81
C ASP A 139 0.33 -16.72 -3.96
N ASP A 140 -0.11 -15.97 -2.94
CA ASP A 140 0.00 -14.51 -2.91
C ASP A 140 1.47 -14.07 -2.82
N PHE A 141 2.26 -14.77 -2.00
CA PHE A 141 3.69 -14.55 -1.90
C PHE A 141 4.39 -14.79 -3.23
N ALA A 142 4.11 -15.92 -3.89
CA ALA A 142 4.69 -16.25 -5.18
C ALA A 142 4.33 -15.21 -6.25
N ALA A 143 3.08 -14.76 -6.28
CA ALA A 143 2.62 -13.72 -7.21
C ALA A 143 3.35 -12.38 -6.98
N LEU A 144 3.48 -11.92 -5.73
CA LEU A 144 4.20 -10.69 -5.41
C LEU A 144 5.70 -10.80 -5.73
N ALA A 145 6.32 -11.94 -5.43
CA ALA A 145 7.73 -12.18 -5.70
C ALA A 145 8.03 -12.21 -7.20
N ASP A 146 7.20 -12.88 -8.00
CA ASP A 146 7.33 -12.95 -9.46
C ASP A 146 7.16 -11.56 -10.10
N LEU A 147 6.16 -10.78 -9.67
CA LEU A 147 6.00 -9.39 -10.11
C LEU A 147 7.23 -8.53 -9.79
N ALA A 148 7.81 -8.68 -8.59
CA ALA A 148 9.02 -7.94 -8.21
C ALA A 148 10.24 -8.34 -9.06
N GLU A 149 10.41 -9.63 -9.35
CA GLU A 149 11.47 -10.12 -10.24
C GLU A 149 11.31 -9.57 -11.67
N GLN A 150 10.09 -9.57 -12.20
CA GLN A 150 9.79 -9.00 -13.51
C GLN A 150 10.06 -7.49 -13.55
N VAL A 151 9.76 -6.75 -12.48
CA VAL A 151 10.11 -5.32 -12.38
C VAL A 151 11.63 -5.12 -12.42
N ASN A 152 12.41 -6.03 -11.82
CA ASN A 152 13.88 -5.94 -11.84
C ASN A 152 14.46 -5.99 -13.28
N ARG A 153 13.73 -6.58 -14.23
CA ARG A 153 14.12 -6.68 -15.65
C ARG A 153 13.76 -5.43 -16.47
N LEU A 154 13.00 -4.49 -15.90
CA LEU A 154 12.64 -3.25 -16.60
C LEU A 154 13.87 -2.37 -16.84
N PRO A 155 13.89 -1.60 -17.94
CA PRO A 155 14.97 -0.67 -18.23
C PRO A 155 15.05 0.42 -17.17
N GLU A 156 16.25 0.94 -16.96
CA GLU A 156 16.42 2.15 -16.16
C GLU A 156 15.84 3.36 -16.89
N THR A 157 15.25 4.28 -16.14
CA THR A 157 14.62 5.47 -16.72
C THR A 157 15.63 6.58 -17.06
N GLY A 158 16.85 6.50 -16.52
CA GLY A 158 17.84 7.60 -16.55
C GLY A 158 17.39 8.88 -15.83
N SER A 159 16.24 8.84 -15.15
CA SER A 159 15.66 9.97 -14.44
C SER A 159 16.08 9.98 -12.97
N PHE A 160 15.91 11.12 -12.30
CA PHE A 160 16.13 11.22 -10.85
C PHE A 160 15.38 10.11 -10.10
N MET A 161 16.11 9.32 -9.30
CA MET A 161 15.62 8.16 -8.54
C MET A 161 15.05 7.00 -9.38
N THR A 162 15.41 6.91 -10.66
CA THR A 162 14.91 5.87 -11.58
C THR A 162 13.38 5.87 -11.64
N ALA A 163 12.79 7.07 -11.67
CA ALA A 163 11.36 7.28 -11.50
C ALA A 163 10.59 7.21 -12.82
N TRP A 164 9.64 6.29 -12.90
CA TRP A 164 8.58 6.21 -13.88
C TRP A 164 7.48 7.22 -13.50
N ARG A 165 7.30 8.26 -14.31
CA ARG A 165 6.40 9.39 -13.97
C ARG A 165 5.08 9.24 -14.70
N VAL A 166 4.01 8.93 -13.99
CA VAL A 166 2.65 8.91 -14.55
C VAL A 166 2.19 10.35 -14.80
N ALA A 167 1.56 10.58 -15.94
CA ALA A 167 1.02 11.88 -16.30
C ALA A 167 -0.20 12.24 -15.43
N HIS A 168 -0.13 13.40 -14.78
CA HIS A 168 -1.20 13.99 -13.97
C HIS A 168 -1.31 15.49 -14.24
N ASP A 169 -2.49 16.05 -13.96
CA ASP A 169 -2.77 17.48 -14.14
C ASP A 169 -2.11 18.36 -13.07
N ARG A 170 -1.81 17.76 -11.90
CA ARG A 170 -1.18 18.45 -10.76
C ARG A 170 0.28 18.04 -10.61
N THR A 171 1.12 19.02 -10.26
CA THR A 171 2.48 18.79 -9.75
C THR A 171 2.42 18.20 -8.33
N ASP A 172 3.52 17.64 -7.82
CA ASP A 172 3.64 17.13 -6.43
C ASP A 172 2.92 15.81 -6.13
N GLN A 173 3.12 14.82 -6.99
CA GLN A 173 2.65 13.46 -6.76
C GLN A 173 3.61 12.66 -5.86
N PRO A 174 3.09 11.76 -4.99
CA PRO A 174 3.92 10.88 -4.17
C PRO A 174 4.77 9.95 -5.04
N ILE A 175 5.91 9.51 -4.49
CA ILE A 175 6.84 8.61 -5.14
C ILE A 175 6.93 7.32 -4.33
N ASP A 176 6.48 6.21 -4.92
CA ASP A 176 6.71 4.87 -4.39
C ASP A 176 8.08 4.38 -4.88
N ARG A 177 9.00 4.08 -3.96
CA ARG A 177 10.37 3.61 -4.24
C ARG A 177 10.43 2.11 -3.93
N LEU A 178 10.49 1.28 -4.96
CA LEU A 178 10.63 -0.16 -4.85
C LEU A 178 12.12 -0.55 -4.89
N PHE A 179 12.52 -1.41 -3.95
CA PHE A 179 13.85 -1.95 -3.78
C PHE A 179 13.81 -3.46 -3.96
N VAL A 180 14.52 -3.98 -4.96
CA VAL A 180 14.57 -5.42 -5.26
C VAL A 180 16.04 -5.88 -5.28
N PRO A 181 16.45 -6.88 -4.49
CA PRO A 181 17.80 -7.44 -4.57
C PRO A 181 18.07 -8.04 -5.95
N VAL A 182 19.24 -7.77 -6.51
CA VAL A 182 19.66 -8.35 -7.80
C VAL A 182 20.09 -9.80 -7.59
N PRO A 183 19.55 -10.77 -8.37
CA PRO A 183 19.94 -12.18 -8.25
C PRO A 183 21.46 -12.37 -8.38
N GLY A 184 22.06 -13.07 -7.42
CA GLY A 184 23.51 -13.33 -7.40
C GLY A 184 24.40 -12.15 -6.99
N GLY A 185 23.81 -10.96 -6.76
CA GLY A 185 24.52 -9.75 -6.35
C GLY A 185 24.35 -9.41 -4.88
N LYS A 186 25.20 -8.49 -4.41
CA LYS A 186 24.93 -7.74 -3.16
C LYS A 186 24.05 -6.53 -3.41
N GLU A 187 23.97 -6.05 -4.65
CA GLU A 187 23.28 -4.83 -5.05
C GLU A 187 21.75 -4.91 -4.86
N ILE A 188 21.14 -3.79 -4.51
CA ILE A 188 19.68 -3.62 -4.49
C ILE A 188 19.28 -2.61 -5.57
N LYS A 189 18.55 -3.07 -6.58
CA LYS A 189 18.03 -2.19 -7.64
C LYS A 189 16.85 -1.38 -7.12
N GLN A 190 16.91 -0.06 -7.32
CA GLN A 190 15.80 0.84 -7.05
C GLN A 190 15.00 1.13 -8.33
N THR A 191 13.68 0.91 -8.28
CA THR A 191 12.72 1.35 -9.31
C THR A 191 11.65 2.20 -8.65
N SER A 192 11.45 3.43 -9.11
CA SER A 192 10.47 4.34 -8.48
C SER A 192 9.29 4.62 -9.40
N VAL A 193 8.11 4.86 -8.84
CA VAL A 193 6.95 5.35 -9.58
C VAL A 193 6.41 6.60 -8.92
N GLN A 194 6.32 7.68 -9.71
CA GLN A 194 5.73 8.92 -9.27
C GLN A 194 4.28 9.02 -9.73
N GLY A 195 3.37 9.22 -8.78
CA GLY A 195 1.95 9.39 -9.05
C GLY A 195 1.27 8.13 -9.55
N TRP A 196 1.51 6.97 -8.94
CA TRP A 196 0.73 5.78 -9.27
C TRP A 196 -0.78 6.05 -9.11
N HIS A 197 -1.58 5.57 -10.05
CA HIS A 197 -3.04 5.70 -10.04
C HIS A 197 -3.67 4.43 -10.65
N PRO A 198 -4.82 3.93 -10.15
CA PRO A 198 -5.45 2.73 -10.70
C PRO A 198 -5.83 2.87 -12.18
N GLU A 199 -6.27 4.05 -12.60
CA GLU A 199 -6.80 4.28 -13.94
C GLU A 199 -5.82 5.01 -14.89
N LYS A 200 -4.80 5.70 -14.37
CA LYS A 200 -3.88 6.49 -15.20
C LYS A 200 -2.58 5.72 -15.37
N LYS A 201 -2.26 5.39 -16.63
CA LYS A 201 -1.04 4.65 -16.99
C LYS A 201 -0.10 5.45 -17.90
N LYS A 202 -0.60 6.43 -18.64
CA LYS A 202 0.23 7.23 -19.56
C LYS A 202 1.41 7.87 -18.84
N LEU A 203 2.61 7.67 -19.36
CA LEU A 203 3.82 8.29 -18.81
C LEU A 203 3.93 9.75 -19.28
N LYS A 204 4.47 10.61 -18.41
CA LYS A 204 4.79 12.00 -18.75
C LYS A 204 5.91 12.09 -19.77
N THR A 205 6.90 11.21 -19.65
CA THR A 205 8.01 11.06 -20.58
C THR A 205 8.14 9.57 -20.87
N PRO A 206 8.14 9.14 -22.14
CA PRO A 206 8.38 7.74 -22.49
C PRO A 206 9.72 7.24 -21.96
N VAL A 207 9.79 5.95 -21.62
CA VAL A 207 11.02 5.29 -21.14
C VAL A 207 11.27 4.11 -22.07
N ALA A 208 12.37 4.15 -22.83
CA ALA A 208 12.58 3.21 -23.95
C ALA A 208 11.32 3.15 -24.82
N ASP A 209 10.77 1.96 -25.05
CA ASP A 209 9.56 1.74 -25.87
C ASP A 209 8.25 1.90 -25.09
N TYR A 210 8.31 2.24 -23.80
CA TYR A 210 7.12 2.37 -22.96
C TYR A 210 6.59 3.80 -23.00
N THR A 211 5.37 3.96 -23.51
CA THR A 211 4.57 5.20 -23.42
C THR A 211 3.58 5.19 -22.25
N GLU A 212 3.32 4.01 -21.70
CA GLU A 212 2.50 3.77 -20.52
C GLU A 212 3.30 3.03 -19.44
N LEU A 213 2.85 3.14 -18.19
CA LEU A 213 3.45 2.44 -17.07
C LEU A 213 3.38 0.92 -17.32
N PRO A 214 4.51 0.19 -17.26
CA PRO A 214 4.51 -1.25 -17.51
C PRO A 214 3.48 -1.97 -16.66
N ALA A 215 2.73 -2.89 -17.26
CA ALA A 215 1.61 -3.56 -16.59
C ALA A 215 2.03 -4.29 -15.31
N VAL A 216 3.22 -4.89 -15.31
CA VAL A 216 3.83 -5.54 -14.13
C VAL A 216 4.01 -4.55 -12.97
N LEU A 217 4.57 -3.38 -13.26
CA LEU A 217 4.84 -2.33 -12.27
C LEU A 217 3.54 -1.69 -11.78
N HIS A 218 2.59 -1.45 -12.69
CA HIS A 218 1.25 -0.96 -12.35
C HIS A 218 0.52 -1.94 -11.42
N LYS A 219 0.60 -3.23 -11.73
CA LYS A 219 -0.04 -4.31 -10.96
C LYS A 219 0.58 -4.47 -9.57
N LEU A 220 1.90 -4.62 -9.48
CA LEU A 220 2.60 -4.77 -8.20
C LEU A 220 2.28 -3.61 -7.26
N LEU A 221 2.38 -2.38 -7.74
CA LEU A 221 2.09 -1.20 -6.92
C LEU A 221 0.63 -1.14 -6.48
N GLY A 222 -0.32 -1.61 -7.30
CA GLY A 222 -1.71 -1.72 -6.89
C GLY A 222 -1.91 -2.71 -5.75
N ASP A 223 -1.34 -3.90 -5.87
CA ASP A 223 -1.49 -4.98 -4.89
C ASP A 223 -0.84 -4.61 -3.54
N ILE A 224 0.33 -3.96 -3.52
CA ILE A 224 1.01 -3.61 -2.27
C ILE A 224 0.39 -2.43 -1.51
N LYS A 225 -0.42 -1.58 -2.15
CA LYS A 225 -1.09 -0.47 -1.46
C LYS A 225 -2.01 -0.96 -0.33
N GLU A 226 -2.46 -2.21 -0.43
CA GLU A 226 -3.22 -2.87 0.64
C GLU A 226 -2.47 -2.93 1.97
N ALA A 227 -1.12 -2.94 1.97
CA ALA A 227 -0.31 -2.89 3.20
C ALA A 227 -0.41 -1.56 3.97
N ARG A 228 -1.01 -0.52 3.37
CA ARG A 228 -1.31 0.75 4.02
C ARG A 228 -2.77 0.85 4.47
N THR A 229 -3.54 -0.24 4.37
CA THR A 229 -4.91 -0.28 4.90
C THR A 229 -4.87 0.00 6.41
N ASP A 230 -5.67 0.96 6.85
CA ASP A 230 -5.75 1.45 8.24
C ASP A 230 -4.46 2.12 8.78
N TYR A 231 -3.48 2.42 7.93
CA TYR A 231 -2.29 3.14 8.37
C TYR A 231 -2.61 4.63 8.63
N GLN A 232 -2.25 5.10 9.83
CA GLN A 232 -2.19 6.52 10.17
C GLN A 232 -0.78 6.82 10.68
N ARG A 233 -0.22 7.95 10.22
CA ARG A 233 1.11 8.38 10.65
C ARG A 233 1.16 8.53 12.17
N GLY A 234 2.18 7.96 12.81
CA GLY A 234 2.32 7.96 14.27
C GLY A 234 1.61 6.81 14.99
N GLN A 235 0.97 5.88 14.26
CA GLN A 235 0.36 4.66 14.80
C GLN A 235 1.13 3.40 14.38
N GLU A 236 2.43 3.53 14.14
CA GLU A 236 3.32 2.40 13.93
C GLU A 236 3.40 1.55 15.22
N GLU A 237 3.12 0.25 15.10
CA GLU A 237 3.19 -0.70 16.21
C GLU A 237 4.64 -1.13 16.49
N ASN A 238 5.47 -1.16 15.44
CA ASN A 238 6.87 -1.57 15.53
C ASN A 238 7.78 -0.67 14.69
N LYS A 239 8.00 0.54 15.19
CA LYS A 239 8.83 1.56 14.52
C LYS A 239 10.28 1.10 14.34
N ASP A 240 10.87 0.46 15.34
CA ASP A 240 12.26 -0.01 15.30
C ASP A 240 12.46 -1.05 14.18
N LEU A 241 11.51 -1.97 14.00
CA LEU A 241 11.55 -2.92 12.88
C LEU A 241 11.49 -2.21 11.53
N ILE A 242 10.60 -1.22 11.38
CA ILE A 242 10.51 -0.44 10.14
C ILE A 242 11.84 0.27 9.85
N ASP A 243 12.45 0.88 10.87
CA ASP A 243 13.70 1.61 10.72
C ASP A 243 14.87 0.65 10.40
N GLN A 244 14.89 -0.57 10.97
CA GLN A 244 15.81 -1.63 10.55
C GLN A 244 15.64 -2.01 9.08
N ILE A 245 14.40 -2.20 8.61
CA ILE A 245 14.12 -2.57 7.22
C ILE A 245 14.53 -1.45 6.26
N LYS A 246 14.27 -0.19 6.61
CA LYS A 246 14.74 0.97 5.84
C LYS A 246 16.26 0.97 5.71
N ALA A 247 16.96 0.72 6.82
CA ALA A 247 18.42 0.62 6.81
C ALA A 247 18.93 -0.50 5.87
N LEU A 248 18.22 -1.62 5.76
CA LEU A 248 18.62 -2.71 4.85
C LEU A 248 18.67 -2.28 3.37
N VAL A 249 17.86 -1.30 2.97
CA VAL A 249 17.71 -0.89 1.55
C VAL A 249 18.27 0.49 1.24
N GLN A 250 18.58 1.31 2.24
CA GLN A 250 19.12 2.67 2.07
C GLN A 250 20.63 2.77 2.26
N PHE A 251 21.25 1.84 3.00
CA PHE A 251 22.70 1.81 3.15
C PHE A 251 23.34 0.96 2.05
N GLU A 252 23.84 1.65 1.03
CA GLU A 252 24.89 1.19 0.11
C GLU A 252 26.10 2.14 0.21
#